data_AF-A0A9D6XPF3-F1
#
_entry.id   AF-A0A9D6XPF3-F1
#
_cell.length_a   1.000
_cell.length_b   1.000
_cell.length_c   1.000
_cell.angle_alpha   90.00
_cell.angle_beta   90.00
_cell.angle_gamma   90.00
#
_symmetry.space_group_name_H-M   'P 1'
#
loop_
_entity.id
_entity.type
_entity.pdbx_description
1 polymer ?
#
loop_
_entity_poly.entity_id
_entity_poly.type
_entity_poly.pdbx_seq_one_letter_code
_entity_poly.pdbx_strand_id
1 'polypeptide(L)'
;MPLEQAGMDDVDKVGGKNASLGEMLHELSGKGIRVPSGFIVTAESYRLFIREAGLEKFIRSSLKGIVGGDLRSLESVSAEIRARIKSAPIPFLLQQEIIAGYRGMEKEYGKNIDVAIRSSATAEDLPDASFAGEHDTYLGVRGHEDVVRSVKSCFASLFTARAIS
;
A
#
# COMPACT_ATOMS: atom_id res chain seq x y z
N MET A 1 0.74 6.61 -9.83
CA MET A 1 0.21 6.20 -11.15
C MET A 1 -1.31 6.32 -11.13
N PRO A 2 -1.97 6.89 -12.13
CA PRO A 2 -3.43 6.83 -12.25
C PRO A 2 -3.93 5.37 -12.26
N LEU A 3 -5.09 5.11 -11.68
CA LEU A 3 -5.63 3.76 -11.55
C LEU A 3 -6.03 3.17 -12.92
N GLU A 4 -6.47 4.01 -13.85
CA GLU A 4 -6.82 3.66 -15.24
C GLU A 4 -5.60 3.30 -16.09
N GLN A 5 -4.39 3.38 -15.55
CA GLN A 5 -3.18 2.95 -16.26
C GLN A 5 -2.70 1.59 -15.77
N ALA A 6 -3.38 0.96 -14.80
CA ALA A 6 -3.05 -0.37 -14.35
C ALA A 6 -3.80 -1.43 -15.17
N GLY A 7 -3.08 -2.47 -15.59
CA GLY A 7 -3.67 -3.68 -16.14
C GLY A 7 -3.09 -4.95 -15.51
N MET A 8 -3.55 -6.11 -15.97
CA MET A 8 -3.04 -7.41 -15.47
C MET A 8 -1.55 -7.64 -15.76
N ASP A 9 -0.99 -6.95 -16.74
CA ASP A 9 0.44 -6.99 -17.05
C ASP A 9 1.31 -6.22 -16.03
N ASP A 10 0.70 -5.45 -15.12
CA ASP A 10 1.39 -4.62 -14.12
C ASP A 10 1.29 -5.15 -12.68
N VAL A 11 0.83 -6.39 -12.48
CA VAL A 11 0.64 -6.99 -11.14
C VAL A 11 1.91 -6.92 -10.27
N ASP A 12 3.09 -7.06 -10.88
CA ASP A 12 4.39 -6.96 -10.19
C ASP A 12 4.72 -5.53 -9.70
N LYS A 13 4.08 -4.51 -10.28
CA LYS A 13 4.24 -3.10 -9.93
C LYS A 13 3.14 -2.58 -9.01
N VAL A 14 1.91 -3.07 -9.17
CA VAL A 14 0.73 -2.49 -8.50
C VAL A 14 -0.04 -3.47 -7.60
N GLY A 15 0.23 -4.76 -7.70
CA GLY A 15 -0.52 -5.82 -7.04
C GLY A 15 -1.87 -6.13 -7.70
N GLY A 16 -2.38 -7.33 -7.41
CA GLY A 16 -3.57 -7.91 -8.05
C GLY A 16 -4.83 -7.08 -7.99
N LYS A 17 -5.10 -6.49 -6.81
CA LYS A 17 -6.31 -5.69 -6.59
C LYS A 17 -6.31 -4.43 -7.46
N ASN A 18 -5.18 -3.74 -7.54
CA ASN A 18 -5.06 -2.53 -8.37
C ASN A 18 -5.12 -2.87 -9.85
N ALA A 19 -4.44 -3.94 -10.30
CA ALA A 19 -4.49 -4.42 -11.67
C ALA A 19 -5.93 -4.77 -12.09
N SER A 20 -6.61 -5.58 -11.28
CA SER A 20 -8.01 -5.98 -11.51
C SER A 20 -8.96 -4.78 -11.53
N LEU A 21 -8.75 -3.79 -10.66
CA LEU A 21 -9.59 -2.59 -10.61
C LEU A 21 -9.37 -1.67 -11.82
N GLY A 22 -8.13 -1.57 -12.32
CA GLY A 22 -7.82 -0.86 -13.56
C GLY A 22 -8.48 -1.50 -14.78
N GLU A 23 -8.43 -2.83 -14.90
CA GLU A 23 -9.17 -3.57 -15.95
C GLU A 23 -10.68 -3.33 -15.87
N MET A 24 -11.25 -3.38 -14.65
CA MET A 24 -12.67 -3.11 -14.45
C MET A 24 -13.05 -1.69 -14.89
N LEU A 25 -12.20 -0.69 -14.64
CA LEU A 25 -12.43 0.67 -15.12
C LEU A 25 -12.47 0.73 -16.65
N HIS A 26 -11.55 0.06 -17.34
CA HIS A 26 -11.56 0.00 -18.81
C HIS A 26 -12.80 -0.72 -19.36
N GLU A 27 -13.12 -1.91 -18.85
CA GLU A 27 -14.16 -2.78 -19.39
C GLU A 27 -15.59 -2.32 -19.06
N LEU A 28 -15.78 -1.67 -17.90
CA LEU A 28 -17.11 -1.34 -17.38
C LEU A 28 -17.53 0.10 -17.70
N SER A 29 -16.58 1.01 -17.95
CA SER A 29 -16.89 2.41 -18.29
C SER A 29 -17.72 2.51 -19.58
N GLY A 30 -17.41 1.69 -20.59
CA GLY A 30 -18.19 1.60 -21.83
C GLY A 30 -19.60 1.03 -21.67
N LYS A 31 -19.89 0.38 -20.52
CA LYS A 31 -21.17 -0.24 -20.19
C LYS A 31 -22.03 0.63 -19.26
N GLY A 32 -21.61 1.87 -19.01
CA GLY A 32 -22.33 2.83 -18.15
C GLY A 32 -22.24 2.53 -16.65
N ILE A 33 -21.40 1.56 -16.24
CA ILE A 33 -21.14 1.25 -14.84
C ILE A 33 -20.04 2.20 -14.35
N ARG A 34 -20.35 2.95 -13.28
CA ARG A 34 -19.40 3.89 -12.68
C ARG A 34 -18.58 3.22 -11.60
N VAL A 35 -17.29 3.04 -11.86
CA VAL A 35 -16.31 2.65 -10.86
C VAL A 35 -15.56 3.91 -10.41
N PRO A 36 -15.40 4.19 -9.10
CA PRO A 36 -14.62 5.34 -8.64
C PRO A 36 -13.16 5.24 -9.07
N SER A 37 -12.62 6.34 -9.59
CA SER A 37 -11.19 6.48 -9.92
C SER A 37 -10.33 6.63 -8.65
N GLY A 38 -9.02 6.59 -8.82
CA GLY A 38 -8.04 6.85 -7.80
C GLY A 38 -6.61 6.87 -8.35
N PHE A 39 -5.64 6.71 -7.45
CA PHE A 39 -4.24 6.59 -7.82
C PHE A 39 -3.57 5.47 -7.02
N ILE A 40 -2.51 4.94 -7.61
CA ILE A 40 -1.72 3.85 -7.08
C ILE A 40 -0.36 4.38 -6.62
N VAL A 41 0.01 4.01 -5.41
CA VAL A 41 1.38 4.07 -4.89
C VAL A 41 2.04 2.73 -5.21
N THR A 42 3.05 2.73 -6.06
CA THR A 42 3.59 1.49 -6.66
C THR A 42 4.50 0.73 -5.68
N ALA A 43 4.76 -0.54 -5.99
CA ALA A 43 5.76 -1.34 -5.28
C ALA A 43 7.16 -0.69 -5.33
N GLU A 44 7.47 0.02 -6.42
CA GLU A 44 8.70 0.80 -6.51
C GLU A 44 8.73 1.97 -5.52
N SER A 45 7.63 2.73 -5.39
CA SER A 45 7.50 3.79 -4.38
C SER A 45 7.72 3.25 -2.96
N TYR A 46 7.18 2.06 -2.65
CA TYR A 46 7.44 1.38 -1.39
C TYR A 46 8.92 1.02 -1.21
N ARG A 47 9.55 0.40 -2.22
CA ARG A 47 10.99 0.04 -2.17
C ARG A 47 11.87 1.28 -1.99
N LEU A 48 11.54 2.38 -2.68
CA LEU A 48 12.20 3.68 -2.53
C LEU A 48 12.12 4.18 -1.09
N PHE A 49 10.91 4.18 -0.50
CA PHE A 49 10.70 4.56 0.89
C PHE A 49 11.54 3.72 1.86
N ILE A 50 11.50 2.39 1.75
CA ILE A 50 12.27 1.49 2.62
C ILE A 50 13.78 1.75 2.52
N ARG A 51 14.28 1.99 1.30
CA ARG A 51 15.70 2.27 1.04
C ARG A 51 16.13 3.61 1.62
N GLU A 52 15.43 4.69 1.28
CA GLU A 52 15.80 6.05 1.71
C GLU A 52 15.60 6.29 3.20
N ALA A 53 14.62 5.61 3.81
CA ALA A 53 14.45 5.61 5.26
C ALA A 53 15.49 4.74 6.01
N GLY A 54 16.37 4.04 5.30
CA GLY A 54 17.39 3.17 5.91
C GLY A 54 16.80 1.96 6.64
N LEU A 55 15.59 1.54 6.28
CA LEU A 55 14.85 0.49 6.99
C LEU A 55 15.24 -0.91 6.53
N GLU A 56 15.79 -1.06 5.33
CA GLU A 56 16.06 -2.38 4.74
C GLU A 56 16.96 -3.26 5.63
N LYS A 57 18.09 -2.73 6.08
CA LYS A 57 19.03 -3.48 6.92
C LYS A 57 18.40 -3.89 8.24
N PHE A 58 17.67 -2.96 8.87
CA PHE A 58 16.96 -3.18 10.12
C PHE A 58 15.91 -4.29 9.98
N ILE A 59 15.02 -4.19 8.99
CA ILE A 59 13.99 -5.19 8.72
C ILE A 59 14.62 -6.57 8.50
N ARG A 60 15.65 -6.66 7.65
CA ARG A 60 16.34 -7.94 7.37
C ARG A 60 16.99 -8.52 8.63
N SER A 61 17.63 -7.71 9.47
CA SER A 61 18.25 -8.20 10.70
C SER A 61 17.22 -8.67 11.72
N SER A 62 16.13 -7.92 11.89
CA SER A 62 15.08 -8.26 12.84
C SER A 62 14.38 -9.57 12.45
N LEU A 63 14.11 -9.77 11.15
CA LEU A 63 13.50 -11.01 10.65
C LEU A 63 14.44 -12.22 10.74
N LYS A 64 15.76 -12.05 10.49
CA LYS A 64 16.74 -13.14 10.65
C LYS A 64 16.88 -13.64 12.09
N GLY A 65 16.59 -12.78 13.07
CA GLY A 65 16.67 -13.12 14.49
C GLY A 65 15.53 -14.02 14.97
N ILE A 66 14.49 -14.23 14.16
CA ILE A 66 13.36 -15.08 14.48
C ILE A 66 13.76 -16.54 14.25
N VAL A 67 13.93 -17.30 15.33
CA VAL A 67 14.27 -18.72 15.29
C VAL A 67 13.00 -19.55 15.51
N GLY A 68 12.64 -20.38 14.54
CA GLY A 68 11.86 -21.62 14.74
C GLY A 68 10.53 -21.51 15.51
N GLY A 69 9.59 -20.66 15.07
CA GLY A 69 8.19 -20.76 15.48
C GLY A 69 7.83 -20.14 16.84
N ASP A 70 8.71 -19.34 17.45
CA ASP A 70 8.32 -18.54 18.63
C ASP A 70 7.41 -17.36 18.21
N LEU A 71 6.11 -17.62 18.26
CA LEU A 71 5.05 -16.64 17.95
C LEU A 71 5.15 -15.35 18.78
N ARG A 72 5.63 -15.41 20.03
CA ARG A 72 5.78 -14.20 20.86
C ARG A 72 6.95 -13.34 20.39
N SER A 73 8.04 -13.96 19.97
CA SER A 73 9.16 -13.25 19.33
C SER A 73 8.72 -12.59 18.01
N LEU A 74 7.89 -13.28 17.23
CA LEU A 74 7.36 -12.79 15.96
C LEU A 74 6.45 -11.57 16.16
N GLU A 75 5.52 -11.62 17.12
CA GLU A 75 4.64 -10.49 17.43
C GLU A 75 5.44 -9.23 17.82
N SER A 76 6.41 -9.38 18.73
CA SER A 76 7.25 -8.27 19.19
C SER A 76 8.08 -7.66 18.06
N VAL A 77 8.78 -8.50 17.29
CA VAL A 77 9.59 -8.07 16.15
C VAL A 77 8.71 -7.39 15.09
N SER A 78 7.54 -7.97 14.79
CA SER A 78 6.60 -7.38 13.85
C SER A 78 6.15 -5.99 14.32
N ALA A 79 5.85 -5.82 15.61
CA ALA A 79 5.42 -4.55 16.17
C ALA A 79 6.52 -3.49 16.09
N GLU A 80 7.77 -3.87 16.35
CA GLU A 80 8.93 -2.98 16.24
C GLU A 80 9.13 -2.51 14.79
N ILE A 81 9.06 -3.43 13.83
CA ILE A 81 9.16 -3.11 12.40
C ILE A 81 8.06 -2.13 11.98
N ARG A 82 6.81 -2.42 12.35
CA ARG A 82 5.67 -1.54 12.04
C ARG A 82 5.82 -0.15 12.65
N ALA A 83 6.24 -0.08 13.91
CA ALA A 83 6.45 1.20 14.59
C ALA A 83 7.52 2.03 13.87
N ARG A 84 8.61 1.40 13.44
CA ARG A 84 9.71 2.08 12.74
C ARG A 84 9.35 2.53 11.34
N ILE A 85 8.55 1.74 10.60
CA ILE A 85 7.97 2.17 9.32
C ILE A 85 7.05 3.38 9.50
N LYS A 86 6.18 3.35 10.52
CA LYS A 86 5.24 4.45 10.80
C LYS A 86 5.95 5.73 11.24
N SER A 87 7.09 5.64 11.93
CA SER A 87 7.85 6.82 12.39
C SER A 87 8.86 7.34 11.37
N ALA A 88 9.35 6.52 10.45
CA ALA A 88 10.34 6.93 9.44
C ALA A 88 9.83 8.07 8.55
N PRO A 89 10.66 9.08 8.21
CA PRO A 89 10.26 10.13 7.29
C PRO A 89 9.98 9.55 5.91
N ILE A 90 8.90 10.00 5.28
CA ILE A 90 8.63 9.67 3.88
C ILE A 90 9.51 10.58 2.99
N PRO A 91 10.15 10.04 1.93
CA PRO A 91 10.88 10.86 0.97
C PRO A 91 10.06 12.03 0.45
N PHE A 92 10.66 13.21 0.38
CA PHE A 92 9.96 14.43 -0.03
C PHE A 92 9.25 14.27 -1.39
N LEU A 93 9.95 13.71 -2.38
CA LEU A 93 9.38 13.48 -3.71
C LEU A 93 8.18 12.52 -3.66
N LEU A 94 8.31 11.40 -2.93
CA LEU A 94 7.19 10.46 -2.77
C LEU A 94 5.99 11.11 -2.07
N GLN A 95 6.24 11.93 -1.05
CA GLN A 95 5.18 12.67 -0.38
C GLN A 95 4.46 13.62 -1.35
N GLN A 96 5.21 14.38 -2.15
CA GLN A 96 4.62 15.29 -3.13
C GLN A 96 3.78 14.54 -4.18
N GLU A 97 4.25 13.39 -4.67
CA GLU A 97 3.50 12.55 -5.62
C GLU A 97 2.19 12.03 -5.03
N ILE A 98 2.19 11.58 -3.76
CA ILE A 98 0.96 11.14 -3.07
C ILE A 98 -0.01 12.32 -2.91
N ILE A 99 0.49 13.49 -2.50
CA ILE A 99 -0.31 14.70 -2.35
C ILE A 99 -0.89 15.14 -3.70
N ALA A 100 -0.10 15.05 -4.78
CA ALA A 100 -0.53 15.36 -6.13
C ALA A 100 -1.63 14.40 -6.60
N GLY A 101 -1.51 13.11 -6.33
CA GLY A 101 -2.55 12.11 -6.59
C GLY A 101 -3.86 12.44 -5.88
N TYR A 102 -3.82 12.74 -4.58
CA TYR A 102 -5.00 13.13 -3.81
C TYR A 102 -5.64 14.43 -4.35
N ARG A 103 -4.83 15.45 -4.64
CA ARG A 103 -5.32 16.71 -5.24
C ARG A 103 -5.88 16.50 -6.64
N GLY A 104 -5.40 15.50 -7.38
CA GLY A 104 -5.99 15.06 -8.65
C GLY A 104 -7.42 14.60 -8.43
N MET A 105 -7.65 13.73 -7.45
CA MET A 105 -8.99 13.29 -7.09
C MET A 105 -9.87 14.45 -6.59
N GLU A 106 -9.33 15.41 -5.84
CA GLU A 106 -10.09 16.60 -5.41
C GLU A 106 -10.59 17.46 -6.60
N LYS A 107 -9.85 17.49 -7.72
CA LYS A 107 -10.29 18.20 -8.91
C LYS A 107 -11.48 17.51 -9.59
N GLU A 108 -11.54 16.19 -9.51
CA GLU A 108 -12.58 15.38 -10.16
C GLU A 108 -13.84 15.25 -9.29
N TYR A 109 -13.67 14.96 -8.00
CA TYR A 109 -14.76 14.63 -7.08
C TYR A 109 -15.15 15.78 -6.13
N GLY A 110 -14.40 16.88 -6.13
CA GLY A 110 -14.62 18.05 -5.28
C GLY A 110 -13.57 18.21 -4.18
N LYS A 111 -13.54 19.38 -3.55
CA LYS A 111 -12.57 19.67 -2.49
C LYS A 111 -12.83 18.82 -1.25
N ASN A 112 -11.74 18.42 -0.58
CA ASN A 112 -11.77 17.77 0.73
C ASN A 112 -12.59 16.46 0.75
N ILE A 113 -12.50 15.69 -0.34
CA ILE A 113 -13.17 14.40 -0.48
C ILE A 113 -12.64 13.37 0.52
N ASP A 114 -13.52 12.45 0.87
CA ASP A 114 -13.15 11.24 1.61
C ASP A 114 -12.61 10.19 0.63
N VAL A 115 -11.49 9.57 0.97
CA VAL A 115 -10.88 8.49 0.19
C VAL A 115 -10.70 7.23 1.04
N ALA A 116 -10.67 6.09 0.36
CA ALA A 116 -10.27 4.82 0.94
C ALA A 116 -8.82 4.53 0.53
N ILE A 117 -7.96 4.23 1.51
CA ILE A 117 -6.59 3.78 1.28
C ILE A 117 -6.53 2.29 1.51
N ARG A 118 -6.18 1.54 0.47
CA ARG A 118 -6.21 0.07 0.44
C ARG A 118 -4.85 -0.46 0.03
N SER A 119 -4.40 -1.49 0.70
CA SER A 119 -3.23 -2.27 0.29
C SER A 119 -3.56 -3.16 -0.92
N SER A 120 -2.61 -3.24 -1.84
CA SER A 120 -2.59 -4.20 -2.95
C SER A 120 -1.18 -4.75 -3.04
N ALA A 121 -0.96 -5.94 -2.48
CA ALA A 121 0.36 -6.56 -2.50
C ALA A 121 0.59 -7.34 -3.82
N THR A 122 1.85 -7.39 -4.25
CA THR A 122 2.25 -8.05 -5.51
C THR A 122 2.20 -9.58 -5.45
N ALA A 123 2.08 -10.15 -4.25
CA ALA A 123 2.09 -11.58 -3.99
C ALA A 123 0.70 -12.16 -3.66
N GLU A 124 -0.36 -11.34 -3.67
CA GLU A 124 -1.73 -11.77 -3.35
C GLU A 124 -2.30 -12.80 -4.35
N ASP A 125 -1.75 -12.87 -5.56
CA ASP A 125 -2.22 -13.74 -6.64
C ASP A 125 -1.32 -14.96 -6.90
N LEU A 126 -0.34 -15.24 -6.02
CA LEU A 126 0.41 -16.50 -6.12
C LEU A 126 -0.52 -17.67 -5.76
N PRO A 127 -0.53 -18.78 -6.53
CA PRO A 127 -1.46 -19.90 -6.34
C PRO A 127 -1.46 -20.49 -4.92
N ASP A 128 -0.34 -20.37 -4.21
CA ASP A 128 -0.12 -20.92 -2.87
C ASP A 128 -0.18 -19.88 -1.73
N ALA A 129 -0.44 -18.60 -2.03
CA ALA A 129 -0.37 -17.52 -1.05
C ALA A 129 -1.67 -16.70 -0.95
N SER A 130 -2.60 -17.16 -0.12
CA SER A 130 -3.83 -16.44 0.22
C SER A 130 -3.55 -15.41 1.33
N PHE A 131 -3.26 -14.17 0.97
CA PHE A 131 -3.19 -13.03 1.92
C PHE A 131 -4.54 -12.33 2.13
N ALA A 132 -5.65 -13.04 1.83
CA ALA A 132 -7.00 -12.50 1.98
C ALA A 132 -7.27 -12.07 3.43
N GLY A 133 -7.50 -10.76 3.63
CA GLY A 133 -7.81 -10.17 4.92
C GLY A 133 -6.62 -9.88 5.84
N GLU A 134 -5.39 -9.89 5.32
CA GLU A 134 -4.18 -9.70 6.15
C GLU A 134 -3.64 -8.27 6.16
N HIS A 135 -4.17 -7.41 5.29
CA HIS A 135 -3.68 -6.05 5.12
C HIS A 135 -4.76 -5.00 5.41
N ASP A 136 -4.32 -3.91 6.05
CA ASP A 136 -5.20 -2.84 6.50
C ASP A 136 -5.86 -2.08 5.35
N THR A 137 -7.14 -1.75 5.55
CA THR A 137 -7.90 -0.77 4.76
C THR A 137 -8.30 0.39 5.66
N TYR A 138 -8.06 1.62 5.21
CA TYR A 138 -8.40 2.83 5.93
C TYR A 138 -9.52 3.55 5.15
N LEU A 139 -10.67 3.75 5.78
CA LEU A 139 -11.85 4.38 5.16
C LEU A 139 -12.06 5.79 5.73
N GLY A 140 -12.71 6.66 4.95
CA GLY A 140 -13.04 8.02 5.40
C GLY A 140 -11.82 8.90 5.65
N VAL A 141 -10.70 8.62 4.95
CA VAL A 141 -9.47 9.38 5.11
C VAL A 141 -9.63 10.69 4.35
N ARG A 142 -9.34 11.81 5.02
CA ARG A 142 -9.56 13.14 4.48
C ARG A 142 -8.37 14.05 4.75
N GLY A 143 -7.99 14.85 3.76
CA GLY A 143 -6.85 15.75 3.86
C GLY A 143 -5.53 15.05 3.58
N HIS A 144 -4.62 15.79 2.93
CA HIS A 144 -3.40 15.22 2.38
C HIS A 144 -2.44 14.64 3.43
N GLU A 145 -2.44 15.18 4.65
CA GLU A 145 -1.60 14.67 5.75
C GLU A 145 -2.06 13.29 6.21
N ASP A 146 -3.38 13.10 6.36
CA ASP A 146 -3.96 11.83 6.77
C ASP A 146 -3.84 10.79 5.65
N VAL A 147 -3.96 11.20 4.39
CA VAL A 147 -3.67 10.32 3.23
C VAL A 147 -2.24 9.79 3.30
N VAL A 148 -1.24 10.66 3.47
CA VAL A 148 0.17 10.24 3.59
C VAL A 148 0.38 9.32 4.81
N ARG A 149 -0.24 9.64 5.95
CA ARG A 149 -0.17 8.81 7.16
C ARG A 149 -0.79 7.42 6.95
N SER A 150 -1.93 7.36 6.29
CA SER A 150 -2.63 6.11 5.97
C SER A 150 -1.84 5.26 4.99
N VAL A 151 -1.21 5.86 3.96
CA VAL A 151 -0.31 5.15 3.04
C VAL A 151 0.86 4.51 3.79
N LYS A 152 1.53 5.23 4.70
CA LYS A 152 2.59 4.65 5.54
C LYS A 152 2.07 3.53 6.44
N SER A 153 0.83 3.64 6.90
CA SER A 153 0.21 2.61 7.72
C SER A 153 -0.09 1.35 6.91
N CYS A 154 -0.49 1.48 5.64
CA CYS A 154 -0.54 0.35 4.68
C CYS A 154 0.84 -0.26 4.42
N PHE A 155 1.91 0.53 4.32
CA PHE A 155 3.27 -0.04 4.21
C PHE A 155 3.66 -0.85 5.45
N ALA A 156 3.27 -0.39 6.63
CA ALA A 156 3.51 -1.13 7.87
C ALA A 156 2.68 -2.42 7.95
N SER A 157 1.48 -2.48 7.35
CA SER A 157 0.62 -3.67 7.42
C SER A 157 1.19 -4.88 6.67
N LEU A 158 2.23 -4.70 5.84
CA LEU A 158 3.02 -5.79 5.26
C LEU A 158 3.83 -6.58 6.32
N PHE A 159 3.98 -6.03 7.52
CA PHE A 159 4.74 -6.62 8.62
C PHE A 159 3.86 -6.88 9.85
N THR A 160 2.59 -7.24 9.65
CA THR A 160 1.82 -7.89 10.73
C THR A 160 2.40 -9.27 11.00
N ALA A 161 2.33 -9.77 12.24
CA ALA A 161 2.86 -11.10 12.57
C ALA A 161 2.29 -12.18 11.65
N ARG A 162 1.04 -12.02 11.22
CA ARG A 162 0.36 -12.89 10.25
C ARG A 162 0.93 -12.77 8.83
N ALA A 163 1.22 -11.56 8.36
CA ALA A 163 1.78 -11.36 7.02
C ALA A 163 3.24 -11.83 6.86
N ILE A 164 3.98 -12.00 7.97
CA ILE A 164 5.38 -12.43 7.96
C ILE A 164 5.61 -13.80 8.61
N SER A 165 4.54 -14.53 8.97
CA SER A 165 4.61 -15.89 9.51
C SER A 165 4.83 -16.94 8.44
#